data_AF-A0A351DP09-F1
#
_entry.id   AF-A0A351DP09-F1
#
_cell.length_a   1.000
_cell.length_b   1.000
_cell.length_c   1.000
_cell.angle_alpha   90.00
_cell.angle_beta   90.00
_cell.angle_gamma   90.00
#
_symmetry.space_group_name_H-M   'P 1'
#
loop_
_entity.id
_entity.type
_entity.pdbx_description
1 polymer ?
#
loop_
_entity_poly.entity_id
_entity_poly.type
_entity_poly.pdbx_seq_one_letter_code
_entity_poly.pdbx_strand_id
1 'polypeptide(L)'
;MSGNTFGTLFTVTTAGESHGPGLVAVVDGCPPQIPLSVEDIQVDLDRRKPGQSKHTTQRREADEVEILSGVFEGMTTGTPIALLIRNTDQRSKDYGNIKDVFRPAHADYTYEHKYGIRDYRGGGRSSARETA
;
A
#
# COMPACT_ATOMS: atom_id res chain seq x y z
N MET A 1 6.43 -17.87 -0.34
CA MET A 1 6.10 -17.37 1.02
C MET A 1 4.62 -17.02 1.05
N SER A 2 3.83 -17.69 1.89
CA SER A 2 2.45 -17.29 2.19
C SER A 2 2.49 -16.23 3.29
N GLY A 3 2.21 -14.98 2.95
CA GLY A 3 2.25 -13.88 3.92
C GLY A 3 2.32 -12.52 3.23
N ASN A 4 2.52 -11.47 4.02
CA ASN A 4 2.70 -10.09 3.57
C ASN A 4 4.16 -9.61 3.61
N THR A 5 5.10 -10.52 3.87
CA THR A 5 6.54 -10.25 3.94
C THR A 5 7.27 -10.92 2.77
N PHE A 6 8.09 -10.14 2.09
CA PHE A 6 8.92 -10.58 0.96
C PHE A 6 10.39 -10.46 1.34
N GLY A 7 11.23 -11.39 0.90
CA GLY A 7 12.67 -11.40 1.17
C GLY A 7 13.11 -12.38 2.28
N THR A 8 14.37 -12.28 2.72
CA THR A 8 14.91 -13.17 3.76
C THR A 8 15.83 -12.43 4.73
N LEU A 9 16.88 -11.78 4.20
CA LEU A 9 17.76 -10.93 5.00
C LEU A 9 17.31 -9.48 4.91
N PHE A 10 17.13 -8.99 3.69
CA PHE A 10 16.40 -7.77 3.41
C PHE A 10 14.94 -8.13 3.20
N THR A 11 14.06 -7.65 4.07
CA THR A 11 12.64 -7.98 4.02
C THR A 11 11.76 -6.75 3.88
N VAL A 12 10.66 -6.89 3.16
CA VAL A 12 9.64 -5.85 3.00
C VAL A 12 8.30 -6.43 3.44
N THR A 13 7.70 -5.83 4.47
CA THR A 13 6.40 -6.23 4.99
C THR A 13 5.38 -5.14 4.71
N THR A 14 4.28 -5.46 4.04
CA THR A 14 3.23 -4.47 3.68
C THR A 14 1.96 -4.65 4.50
N ALA A 15 1.27 -3.55 4.80
CA ALA A 15 -0.01 -3.55 5.53
C ALA A 15 -0.94 -2.44 5.04
N GLY A 16 -2.23 -2.59 5.31
CA GLY A 16 -3.27 -1.63 4.96
C GLY A 16 -4.23 -2.10 3.87
N GLU A 17 -5.37 -1.43 3.82
CA GLU A 17 -6.47 -1.68 2.88
C GLU A 17 -6.76 -0.42 2.05
N SER A 18 -7.28 -0.63 0.84
CA SER A 18 -7.59 0.47 -0.09
C SER A 18 -8.57 1.54 0.39
N HIS A 19 -9.38 1.23 1.41
CA HIS A 19 -10.33 2.18 2.03
C HIS A 19 -10.04 2.40 3.52
N GLY A 20 -8.93 1.87 4.02
CA GLY A 20 -8.40 2.19 5.35
C GLY A 20 -7.78 3.59 5.37
N PRO A 21 -7.21 4.00 6.52
CA PRO A 21 -6.59 5.32 6.68
C PRO A 21 -5.29 5.51 5.88
N GLY A 22 -4.64 4.41 5.49
CA GLY A 22 -3.39 4.45 4.75
C GLY A 22 -2.79 3.07 4.57
N LEU A 23 -1.60 3.06 3.97
CA LEU A 23 -0.75 1.89 3.78
C LEU A 23 0.54 2.05 4.58
N VAL A 24 1.09 0.93 4.98
CA VAL A 24 2.37 0.87 5.70
C VAL A 24 3.27 -0.14 5.02
N ALA A 25 4.54 0.22 4.88
CA ALA A 25 5.60 -0.72 4.54
C ALA A 25 6.68 -0.67 5.63
N VAL A 26 7.20 -1.83 6.03
CA VAL A 26 8.35 -1.94 6.91
C VAL A 26 9.45 -2.68 6.17
N VAL A 27 10.58 -2.01 6.00
CA VAL A 27 11.79 -2.57 5.40
C VAL A 27 12.76 -2.93 6.53
N ASP A 28 13.12 -4.20 6.65
CA ASP A 28 14.08 -4.67 7.64
C ASP A 28 15.33 -5.27 6.96
N GLY A 29 16.45 -5.24 7.66
CA GLY A 29 17.75 -5.71 7.15
C GLY A 29 18.47 -4.75 6.20
N CYS A 30 18.03 -3.48 6.14
CA CYS A 30 18.78 -2.43 5.45
C CYS A 30 20.04 -2.08 6.26
N PRO A 31 21.25 -2.11 5.67
CA PRO A 31 22.47 -1.72 6.37
C PRO A 31 22.43 -0.24 6.85
N PRO A 32 23.17 0.12 7.91
CA PRO A 32 23.30 1.51 8.33
C PRO A 32 24.19 2.33 7.37
N GLN A 33 24.13 3.67 7.51
CA GLN A 33 24.97 4.64 6.79
C GLN A 33 24.71 4.71 5.27
N ILE A 34 23.52 4.31 4.83
CA ILE A 34 23.08 4.53 3.45
C ILE A 34 22.29 5.84 3.42
N PRO A 35 22.62 6.80 2.54
CA PRO A 35 21.81 8.00 2.35
C PRO A 35 20.39 7.61 1.94
N LEU A 36 19.39 8.14 2.64
CA LEU A 36 17.99 7.93 2.32
C LEU A 36 17.16 9.14 2.72
N SER A 37 16.38 9.66 1.78
CA SER A 37 15.38 10.69 2.01
C SER A 37 14.03 10.31 1.40
N VAL A 38 13.01 11.13 1.68
CA VAL A 38 11.66 10.94 1.13
C VAL A 38 11.68 11.05 -0.40
N GLU A 39 12.50 11.95 -0.94
CA GLU A 39 12.62 12.23 -2.37
C GLU A 39 13.09 11.02 -3.17
N ASP A 40 13.94 10.17 -2.57
CA ASP A 40 14.42 8.93 -3.19
C ASP A 40 13.28 7.95 -3.47
N ILE A 41 12.22 7.97 -2.66
CA ILE A 41 11.05 7.08 -2.78
C ILE A 41 9.93 7.77 -3.57
N GLN A 42 9.73 9.08 -3.36
CA GLN A 42 8.61 9.83 -3.92
C GLN A 42 8.61 9.82 -5.45
N VAL A 43 9.77 9.80 -6.11
CA VAL A 43 9.86 9.73 -7.58
C VAL A 43 9.16 8.49 -8.14
N ASP A 44 9.32 7.34 -7.49
CA ASP A 44 8.67 6.10 -7.94
C ASP A 44 7.18 6.08 -7.61
N LEU A 45 6.78 6.65 -6.48
CA LEU A 45 5.38 6.86 -6.15
C LEU A 45 4.69 7.79 -7.15
N ASP A 46 5.34 8.87 -7.56
CA ASP A 46 4.82 9.82 -8.55
C ASP A 46 4.64 9.21 -9.93
N ARG A 47 5.52 8.27 -10.30
CA ARG A 47 5.38 7.49 -11.55
C ARG A 47 4.22 6.51 -11.47
N ARG A 48 3.96 5.95 -10.29
CA ARG A 48 2.93 4.93 -10.03
C ARG A 48 1.55 5.51 -9.78
N LYS A 49 1.46 6.73 -9.23
CA LYS A 49 0.22 7.28 -8.69
C LYS A 49 -0.91 7.32 -9.73
N PRO A 50 -2.17 7.09 -9.29
CA PRO A 50 -3.31 7.10 -10.20
C PRO A 50 -3.58 8.49 -10.81
N GLY A 51 -4.45 8.55 -11.82
CA GLY A 51 -4.93 9.82 -12.37
C GLY A 51 -3.95 10.50 -13.35
N GLN A 52 -2.85 9.84 -13.71
CA GLN A 52 -1.87 10.34 -14.70
C GLN A 52 -2.40 10.30 -16.14
N SER A 53 -3.42 9.49 -16.42
CA SER A 53 -4.04 9.43 -17.75
C SER A 53 -5.56 9.28 -17.68
N LYS A 54 -6.23 9.57 -18.81
CA LYS A 54 -7.67 9.37 -18.98
C LYS A 54 -8.11 7.90 -18.85
N HIS A 55 -7.18 6.95 -18.93
CA HIS A 55 -7.45 5.51 -18.88
C HIS A 55 -7.22 4.91 -17.49
N THR A 56 -6.64 5.68 -16.56
CA THR A 56 -6.45 5.26 -15.16
C THR A 56 -7.62 5.68 -14.29
N THR A 57 -7.70 5.13 -13.08
CA THR A 57 -8.70 5.57 -12.09
C THR A 57 -8.68 7.08 -11.91
N GLN A 58 -9.86 7.67 -11.72
CA GLN A 58 -10.04 9.11 -11.53
C GLN A 58 -9.68 9.58 -10.11
N ARG A 59 -9.36 8.64 -9.21
CA ARG A 59 -8.89 8.98 -7.86
C ARG A 59 -7.64 9.82 -7.94
N ARG A 60 -7.59 10.86 -7.12
CA ARG A 60 -6.42 11.72 -6.97
C ARG A 60 -5.86 11.48 -5.57
N GLU A 61 -5.08 10.41 -5.45
CA GLU A 61 -4.26 10.19 -4.26
C GLU A 61 -2.95 10.96 -4.44
N ALA A 62 -2.55 11.69 -3.40
CA ALA A 62 -1.28 12.43 -3.42
C ALA A 62 -0.08 11.47 -3.42
N ASP A 63 -0.23 10.30 -2.78
CA ASP A 63 0.82 9.29 -2.60
C ASP A 63 2.09 9.87 -1.98
N GLU A 64 1.91 10.74 -1.00
CA GLU A 64 3.01 11.27 -0.19
C GLU A 64 3.48 10.22 0.80
N VAL A 65 4.78 9.92 0.79
CA VAL A 65 5.40 8.99 1.71
C VAL A 65 6.02 9.69 2.92
N GLU A 66 5.72 9.16 4.10
CA GLU A 66 6.35 9.56 5.35
C GLU A 66 7.31 8.45 5.82
N ILE A 67 8.56 8.81 6.13
CA ILE A 67 9.51 7.92 6.82
C ILE A 67 9.30 8.08 8.33
N LEU A 68 8.82 7.03 8.98
CA LEU A 68 8.47 7.04 10.41
C LEU A 68 9.60 6.53 11.31
N SER A 69 10.54 5.75 10.79
CA SER A 69 11.67 5.19 11.55
C SER A 69 12.80 4.72 10.64
N GLY A 70 13.93 4.29 11.22
CA GLY A 70 15.05 3.68 10.48
C GLY A 70 15.98 4.65 9.76
N VAL A 71 15.70 5.96 9.86
CA VAL A 71 16.52 7.03 9.29
C VAL A 71 16.78 8.10 10.35
N PHE A 72 18.03 8.54 10.44
CA PHE A 72 18.47 9.65 11.30
C PHE A 72 19.48 10.49 10.52
N GLU A 73 19.28 11.83 10.51
CA GLU A 73 20.14 12.77 9.78
C GLU A 73 20.39 12.39 8.30
N GLY A 74 19.35 11.87 7.63
CA GLY A 74 19.41 11.49 6.21
C GLY A 74 20.16 10.18 5.94
N MET A 75 20.47 9.41 6.98
CA MET A 75 21.17 8.13 6.88
C MET A 75 20.36 7.01 7.50
N THR A 76 20.38 5.82 6.90
CA THR A 76 19.81 4.63 7.50
C THR A 76 20.53 4.26 8.79
N THR A 77 19.79 3.82 9.80
CA THR A 77 20.34 3.49 11.12
C THR A 77 20.70 2.00 11.27
N GLY A 78 20.33 1.17 10.30
CA GLY A 78 20.43 -0.29 10.40
C GLY A 78 19.24 -0.95 11.11
N THR A 79 18.30 -0.17 11.62
CA THR A 79 17.03 -0.65 12.21
C THR A 79 15.92 -0.65 11.15
N PRO A 80 14.76 -1.28 11.40
CA PRO A 80 13.65 -1.26 10.45
C PRO A 80 13.26 0.17 10.03
N ILE A 81 13.03 0.34 8.73
CA ILE A 81 12.55 1.58 8.12
C ILE A 81 11.04 1.41 7.92
N ALA A 82 10.25 2.17 8.68
CA ALA A 82 8.80 2.20 8.51
C ALA A 82 8.39 3.36 7.62
N LEU A 83 7.54 3.07 6.64
CA LEU A 83 6.98 4.00 5.67
C LEU A 83 5.46 4.05 5.83
N LEU A 84 4.88 5.23 5.70
CA LEU A 84 3.43 5.46 5.72
C LEU A 84 3.01 6.25 4.49
N ILE A 85 1.94 5.79 3.83
CA ILE A 85 1.25 6.53 2.78
C ILE A 85 -0.21 6.67 3.19
N ARG A 86 -0.71 7.90 3.32
CA ARG A 86 -2.11 8.14 3.71
C ARG A 86 -3.03 7.97 2.51
N ASN A 87 -4.22 7.41 2.75
CA ASN A 87 -5.31 7.46 1.78
C ASN A 87 -6.08 8.77 1.99
N THR A 88 -6.32 9.50 0.91
CA THR A 88 -6.88 10.87 0.93
C THR A 88 -8.17 11.00 0.11
N ASP A 89 -8.43 10.11 -0.86
CA ASP A 89 -9.61 10.14 -1.73
C ASP A 89 -10.37 8.79 -1.73
N GLN A 90 -10.64 8.26 -0.53
CA GLN A 90 -11.42 7.03 -0.39
C GLN A 90 -12.93 7.23 -0.63
N ARG A 91 -13.42 6.82 -1.80
CA ARG A 91 -14.84 6.92 -2.15
C ARG A 91 -15.62 5.65 -1.84
N SER A 92 -15.81 5.38 -0.54
CA SER A 92 -16.51 4.17 -0.08
C SER A 92 -17.96 4.07 -0.57
N LYS A 93 -18.64 5.21 -0.80
CA LYS A 93 -20.06 5.26 -1.19
C LYS A 93 -20.32 4.68 -2.58
N ASP A 94 -19.35 4.74 -3.48
CA ASP A 94 -19.48 4.27 -4.86
C ASP A 94 -19.60 2.74 -4.97
N TYR A 95 -19.33 2.02 -3.88
CA TYR A 95 -19.32 0.55 -3.84
C TYR A 95 -20.56 -0.07 -3.16
N GLY A 96 -21.57 0.71 -2.79
CA GLY A 96 -22.76 0.19 -2.10
C GLY A 96 -23.49 -0.90 -2.88
N ASN A 97 -23.60 -0.74 -4.21
CA ASN A 97 -24.34 -1.64 -5.09
C ASN A 97 -23.66 -2.99 -5.33
N ILE A 98 -22.38 -3.14 -4.98
CA ILE A 98 -21.62 -4.38 -5.16
C ILE A 98 -21.40 -5.13 -3.84
N LYS A 99 -22.03 -4.67 -2.75
CA LYS A 99 -21.91 -5.31 -1.44
C LYS A 99 -22.31 -6.78 -1.51
N ASP A 100 -23.40 -7.10 -2.21
CA ASP A 100 -23.95 -8.46 -2.26
C ASP A 100 -23.60 -9.19 -3.58
N VAL A 101 -22.64 -8.66 -4.34
CA VAL A 101 -22.21 -9.20 -5.64
C VAL A 101 -20.74 -9.57 -5.60
N PHE A 102 -20.38 -10.74 -6.11
CA PHE A 102 -18.99 -11.10 -6.38
C PHE A 102 -18.61 -10.66 -7.79
N ARG A 103 -17.62 -9.76 -7.91
CA ARG A 103 -17.21 -9.24 -9.22
C ARG A 103 -16.42 -10.31 -9.98
N PRO A 104 -16.73 -10.57 -11.26
CA PRO A 104 -15.92 -11.46 -12.09
C PRO A 104 -14.45 -11.02 -12.12
N ALA A 105 -13.53 -11.98 -12.06
CA ALA A 105 -12.08 -11.77 -12.02
C ALA A 105 -11.53 -10.98 -10.80
N HIS A 106 -12.33 -10.78 -9.74
CA HIS A 106 -11.85 -10.24 -8.47
C HIS A 106 -11.74 -11.31 -7.40
N ALA A 107 -10.97 -11.01 -6.35
CA ALA A 107 -10.75 -11.90 -5.21
C ALA A 107 -11.95 -11.97 -4.24
N ASP A 108 -13.09 -11.37 -4.58
CA ASP A 108 -14.24 -11.24 -3.70
C ASP A 108 -14.72 -12.60 -3.17
N TYR A 109 -14.98 -13.54 -4.07
CA TYR A 109 -15.48 -14.87 -3.72
C TYR A 109 -14.49 -15.66 -2.87
N THR A 110 -13.21 -15.66 -3.26
CA THR A 110 -12.17 -16.43 -2.56
C THR A 110 -11.86 -15.86 -1.18
N TYR A 111 -11.89 -14.53 -1.00
CA TYR A 111 -11.71 -13.90 0.31
C TYR A 111 -12.87 -14.23 1.26
N GLU A 112 -14.11 -14.13 0.79
CA GLU A 112 -15.29 -14.48 1.60
C GLU A 112 -15.22 -15.95 2.06
N HIS A 113 -14.93 -16.88 1.17
CA HIS A 113 -14.91 -18.31 1.50
C HIS A 113 -13.69 -18.72 2.33
N LYS A 114 -12.54 -18.05 2.17
CA LYS A 114 -11.32 -18.35 2.92
C LYS A 114 -11.33 -17.74 4.32
N TYR A 115 -11.81 -16.50 4.45
CA TYR A 115 -11.69 -15.71 5.68
C TYR A 115 -13.03 -15.45 6.38
N GLY A 116 -14.17 -15.74 5.75
CA GLY A 116 -15.51 -15.45 6.29
C GLY A 116 -15.86 -13.96 6.32
N ILE A 117 -15.02 -13.10 5.74
CA ILE A 117 -15.22 -11.65 5.68
C ILE A 117 -14.55 -11.09 4.42
N ARG A 118 -15.24 -10.14 3.79
CA ARG A 118 -14.75 -9.40 2.62
C ARG A 118 -15.00 -7.91 2.77
N ASP A 119 -13.95 -7.11 2.58
CA ASP A 119 -14.14 -5.68 2.33
C ASP A 119 -14.48 -5.45 0.85
N TYR A 120 -15.78 -5.32 0.58
CA TYR A 120 -16.29 -5.07 -0.77
C TYR A 120 -15.90 -3.67 -1.29
N ARG A 121 -15.47 -2.75 -0.42
CA ARG A 121 -15.03 -1.40 -0.80
C ARG A 121 -13.63 -1.49 -1.39
N GLY A 122 -13.53 -1.42 -2.72
CA GLY A 122 -12.24 -1.42 -3.43
C GLY A 122 -11.43 -2.71 -3.36
N GLY A 123 -11.99 -3.81 -2.86
CA GLY A 123 -11.31 -5.11 -2.74
C GLY A 123 -10.36 -5.23 -1.55
N GLY A 124 -10.44 -4.33 -0.55
CA GLY A 124 -9.63 -4.42 0.67
C GLY A 124 -8.13 -4.53 0.36
N ARG A 125 -7.49 -5.61 0.85
CA ARG A 125 -6.07 -5.93 0.64
C ARG A 125 -5.74 -6.48 -0.75
N SER A 126 -6.68 -7.06 -1.48
CA SER A 126 -6.43 -7.56 -2.84
C SER A 126 -6.42 -6.43 -3.89
N SER A 127 -6.52 -5.18 -3.45
CA SER A 127 -6.56 -4.01 -4.30
C SER A 127 -5.18 -3.68 -4.83
N ALA A 128 -5.12 -3.10 -6.04
CA ALA A 128 -3.88 -2.54 -6.59
C ALA A 128 -3.31 -1.39 -5.74
N ARG A 129 -4.05 -0.89 -4.73
CA ARG A 129 -3.53 0.08 -3.76
C ARG A 129 -2.28 -0.44 -3.04
N GLU A 130 -2.16 -1.75 -2.81
CA GLU A 130 -0.98 -2.37 -2.16
C GLU A 130 0.33 -2.19 -2.94
N THR A 131 0.26 -1.82 -4.21
CA THR A 131 1.46 -1.53 -5.04
C THR A 131 2.10 -0.18 -4.76
N ALA A 132 1.45 0.68 -3.98
CA ALA A 132 1.98 1.96 -3.50
C ALA A 132 2.83 1.71 -2.25
#